data_AF-A0A7M7GLR1-F1
#
_entry.id   AF-A0A7M7GLR1-F1
#
_cell.length_a   1.000
_cell.length_b   1.000
_cell.length_c   1.000
_cell.angle_alpha   90.00
_cell.angle_beta   90.00
_cell.angle_gamma   90.00
#
_symmetry.space_group_name_H-M   'P 1'
#
loop_
_entity.id
_entity.type
_entity.pdbx_description
1 polymer ?
#
loop_
_entity_poly.entity_id
_entity_poly.type
_entity_poly.pdbx_seq_one_letter_code
_entity_poly.pdbx_strand_id
1 'polypeptide(L)'
;MSNDKEEQFRAYIEDRRIPCRYGTKCYQKNAIHLEKYKHPPTKETEKKRNTKHSEIRKKRKNKDNNEISNNFQKKKIKKEENKIINEDLHNVVITGENNTIKNNNIFCEVIKQSEDLSNTESMKNTNNLITIASLLDYDKVNIENDIILKEISNNAKIISHLFLTEMPEDFFQLYEFCKNICENDPLNALNHFHLQLVGPYDVFKKGFMNAKVENKEILLKHWRYYYDPPEFQTIIKDNNKDGLHFGYWRDDISKHPVFVAKNKAAINYIIEPVAENIFGTLDVYFEEKLKLATPFEKIRITMLHQKLKSFAKEKKITLEKKTANMQDREKKIVTRAFHKAGIVVPYNKKTQLGYRDLAITDNSVISPRYMM
;
A
#
# COMPACT_ATOMS: atom_id res chain seq x y z
N MET A 1 -34.28 -0.46 44.30
CA MET A 1 -34.18 -0.64 42.83
C MET A 1 -35.01 -1.88 42.45
N SER A 2 -35.38 -2.10 41.18
CA SER A 2 -36.31 -3.19 40.83
C SER A 2 -35.68 -4.58 40.98
N ASN A 3 -36.40 -5.48 41.66
CA ASN A 3 -36.00 -6.87 41.96
C ASN A 3 -35.71 -7.69 40.68
N ASP A 4 -36.50 -7.44 39.62
CA ASP A 4 -36.42 -8.07 38.30
C ASP A 4 -35.02 -7.95 37.63
N LYS A 5 -34.27 -6.88 37.95
CA LYS A 5 -32.92 -6.66 37.39
C LYS A 5 -31.83 -7.48 38.08
N GLU A 6 -32.04 -7.83 39.35
CA GLU A 6 -31.20 -8.76 40.11
C GLU A 6 -31.33 -10.18 39.51
N GLU A 7 -32.59 -10.61 39.28
CA GLU A 7 -32.94 -11.92 38.76
C GLU A 7 -32.46 -12.14 37.31
N GLN A 8 -32.71 -11.17 36.41
CA GLN A 8 -32.20 -11.22 35.03
C GLN A 8 -30.66 -11.27 34.96
N PHE A 9 -29.95 -10.67 35.94
CA PHE A 9 -28.50 -10.74 35.99
C PHE A 9 -27.98 -12.08 36.54
N ARG A 10 -28.62 -12.65 37.57
CA ARG A 10 -28.31 -14.00 38.08
C ARG A 10 -28.46 -15.06 36.99
N ALA A 11 -29.57 -15.04 36.24
CA ALA A 11 -29.79 -15.93 35.10
C ALA A 11 -28.71 -15.81 34.01
N TYR A 12 -28.15 -14.61 33.80
CA TYR A 12 -27.00 -14.41 32.88
C TYR A 12 -25.69 -14.98 33.43
N ILE A 13 -25.47 -14.98 34.75
CA ILE A 13 -24.29 -15.62 35.36
C ILE A 13 -24.38 -17.15 35.24
N GLU A 14 -25.53 -17.74 35.58
CA GLU A 14 -25.77 -19.18 35.60
C GLU A 14 -25.82 -19.85 34.22
N ASP A 15 -26.13 -19.09 33.16
CA ASP A 15 -26.12 -19.54 31.77
C ASP A 15 -24.73 -20.09 31.36
N ARG A 16 -24.66 -21.36 30.93
CA ARG A 16 -23.40 -22.04 30.59
C ARG A 16 -22.84 -21.69 29.20
N ARG A 17 -23.53 -20.87 28.40
CA ARG A 17 -23.04 -20.44 27.07
C ARG A 17 -21.86 -19.48 27.18
N ILE A 18 -21.06 -19.39 26.12
CA ILE A 18 -19.86 -18.56 26.07
C ILE A 18 -20.26 -17.07 26.08
N PRO A 19 -19.66 -16.19 26.90
CA PRO A 19 -19.95 -14.76 26.83
C PRO A 19 -19.64 -14.18 25.44
N CYS A 20 -20.61 -13.51 24.80
CA CYS A 20 -20.39 -12.90 23.49
C CYS A 20 -19.40 -11.73 23.60
N ARG A 21 -18.34 -11.74 22.78
CA ARG A 21 -17.36 -10.65 22.66
C ARG A 21 -17.98 -9.26 22.40
N TYR A 22 -19.17 -9.21 21.81
CA TYR A 22 -19.90 -7.98 21.50
C TYR A 22 -21.00 -7.61 22.52
N GLY A 23 -21.26 -8.48 23.49
CA GLY A 23 -22.21 -8.26 24.60
C GLY A 23 -23.56 -7.69 24.15
N THR A 24 -24.04 -6.67 24.86
CA THR A 24 -25.32 -5.97 24.59
C THR A 24 -25.39 -5.29 23.22
N LYS A 25 -24.28 -5.19 22.48
CA LYS A 25 -24.19 -4.57 21.14
C LYS A 25 -24.05 -5.60 20.00
N CYS A 26 -24.24 -6.89 20.27
CA CYS A 26 -24.14 -7.91 19.21
C CYS A 26 -25.26 -7.78 18.17
N TYR A 27 -24.88 -7.85 16.89
CA TYR A 27 -25.81 -7.75 15.76
C TYR A 27 -26.22 -9.12 15.18
N GLN A 28 -25.52 -10.19 15.54
CA GLN A 28 -25.82 -11.56 15.11
C GLN A 28 -27.02 -12.10 15.89
N LYS A 29 -28.15 -12.30 15.19
CA LYS A 29 -29.45 -12.69 15.76
C LYS A 29 -29.97 -14.03 15.22
N ASN A 30 -29.11 -14.79 14.52
CA ASN A 30 -29.40 -16.13 14.04
C ASN A 30 -29.31 -17.17 15.18
N ALA A 31 -30.13 -18.23 15.11
CA ALA A 31 -30.26 -19.23 16.17
C ALA A 31 -28.90 -19.83 16.61
N ILE A 32 -28.08 -20.25 15.64
CA ILE A 32 -26.74 -20.83 15.85
C ILE A 32 -25.82 -19.94 16.71
N HIS A 33 -25.96 -18.62 16.62
CA HIS A 33 -25.20 -17.67 17.45
C HIS A 33 -25.76 -17.58 18.87
N LEU A 34 -27.09 -17.55 19.01
CA LEU A 34 -27.78 -17.47 20.30
C LEU A 34 -27.71 -18.79 21.10
N GLU A 35 -27.54 -19.93 20.43
CA GLU A 35 -27.25 -21.23 21.05
C GLU A 35 -25.84 -21.28 21.64
N LYS A 36 -24.84 -20.67 20.98
CA LYS A 36 -23.43 -20.72 21.39
C LYS A 36 -23.02 -19.59 22.35
N TYR A 37 -23.62 -18.41 22.22
CA TYR A 37 -23.19 -17.21 22.93
C TYR A 37 -24.27 -16.54 23.77
N LYS A 38 -23.96 -16.26 25.04
CA LYS A 38 -24.79 -15.46 25.94
C LYS A 38 -24.49 -13.97 25.86
N HIS A 39 -25.51 -13.15 26.13
CA HIS A 39 -25.48 -11.70 26.02
C HIS A 39 -26.08 -11.09 27.31
N PRO A 40 -25.49 -10.03 27.90
CA PRO A 40 -26.03 -9.45 29.14
C PRO A 40 -27.43 -8.82 28.93
N PRO A 41 -28.25 -8.69 29.98
CA PRO A 41 -29.51 -7.97 29.92
C PRO A 41 -29.34 -6.51 29.45
N THR A 42 -30.24 -6.04 28.58
CA THR A 42 -30.28 -4.63 28.15
C THR A 42 -31.38 -3.87 28.89
N LYS A 43 -31.26 -2.54 28.98
CA LYS A 43 -32.28 -1.67 29.59
C LYS A 43 -33.61 -1.58 28.80
N GLU A 44 -33.79 -2.37 27.74
CA GLU A 44 -34.90 -2.28 26.78
C GLU A 44 -35.82 -3.51 26.76
N THR A 45 -35.51 -4.57 27.53
CA THR A 45 -36.27 -5.84 27.51
C THR A 45 -37.68 -5.74 28.13
N GLU A 46 -37.96 -4.69 28.91
CA GLU A 46 -39.21 -4.49 29.67
C GLU A 46 -40.50 -4.33 28.82
N LYS A 47 -40.43 -4.32 27.48
CA LYS A 47 -41.60 -4.06 26.59
C LYS A 47 -41.91 -5.15 25.55
N LYS A 48 -41.40 -6.38 25.68
CA LYS A 48 -41.68 -7.48 24.73
C LYS A 48 -42.16 -8.81 25.35
N ARG A 49 -42.81 -8.76 26.52
CA ARG A 49 -43.57 -9.88 27.10
C ARG A 49 -45.00 -9.48 27.45
N ASN A 50 -45.81 -9.21 26.43
CA ASN A 50 -47.27 -9.31 26.49
C ASN A 50 -47.84 -9.50 25.07
N THR A 51 -49.11 -9.93 24.99
CA THR A 51 -49.90 -10.22 23.77
C THR A 51 -49.27 -11.18 22.75
N LYS A 52 -49.54 -12.49 22.92
CA LYS A 52 -49.88 -13.37 21.80
C LYS A 52 -51.40 -13.37 21.65
N HIS A 53 -51.93 -12.94 20.49
CA HIS A 53 -53.14 -13.41 19.77
C HIS A 53 -53.67 -12.29 18.86
N SER A 54 -54.43 -12.71 17.82
CA SER A 54 -55.23 -11.90 16.86
C SER A 54 -54.51 -10.80 16.06
N GLU A 55 -55.02 -10.34 14.91
CA GLU A 55 -55.52 -11.11 13.75
C GLU A 55 -55.45 -10.23 12.48
N ILE A 56 -55.90 -10.74 11.34
CA ILE A 56 -55.89 -10.08 10.03
C ILE A 56 -56.85 -8.87 9.97
N ARG A 57 -56.39 -7.71 9.45
CA ARG A 57 -57.23 -6.82 8.60
C ARG A 57 -56.41 -5.82 7.75
N LYS A 58 -57.10 -5.11 6.85
CA LYS A 58 -56.55 -4.48 5.62
C LYS A 58 -56.85 -2.97 5.52
N LYS A 59 -56.13 -2.32 4.58
CA LYS A 59 -56.47 -1.12 3.75
C LYS A 59 -56.22 0.31 4.27
N ARG A 60 -55.50 1.06 3.39
CA ARG A 60 -55.66 2.49 2.99
C ARG A 60 -55.30 3.58 4.01
N LYS A 61 -55.09 4.85 3.61
CA LYS A 61 -54.38 5.49 2.45
C LYS A 61 -54.34 7.03 2.70
N ASN A 62 -53.48 7.74 1.97
CA ASN A 62 -53.27 9.21 1.90
C ASN A 62 -52.12 9.71 2.82
N LYS A 63 -51.25 10.67 2.44
CA LYS A 63 -51.38 11.99 1.76
C LYS A 63 -52.05 13.04 2.66
N ASP A 64 -51.57 14.28 2.76
CA ASP A 64 -50.59 15.01 1.94
C ASP A 64 -49.56 15.86 2.75
N ASN A 65 -48.66 16.52 2.01
CA ASN A 65 -47.57 17.44 2.38
C ASN A 65 -47.76 18.37 3.61
N ASN A 66 -46.63 18.81 4.18
CA ASN A 66 -46.27 20.23 4.17
C ASN A 66 -44.77 20.48 4.46
N GLU A 67 -44.19 21.46 3.78
CA GLU A 67 -42.87 22.03 4.08
C GLU A 67 -43.02 23.24 5.00
N ILE A 68 -42.19 23.36 6.04
CA ILE A 68 -41.76 24.65 6.61
C ILE A 68 -40.27 24.53 6.99
N SER A 69 -39.49 25.58 6.76
CA SER A 69 -38.08 25.67 7.11
C SER A 69 -37.84 25.99 8.59
N ASN A 70 -36.63 25.75 9.11
CA ASN A 70 -35.81 26.82 9.71
C ASN A 70 -34.42 26.36 10.18
N ASN A 71 -33.43 26.63 9.32
CA ASN A 71 -32.13 27.24 9.64
C ASN A 71 -31.77 27.46 11.13
N PHE A 72 -30.71 26.81 11.63
CA PHE A 72 -29.93 27.35 12.75
C PHE A 72 -28.40 27.09 12.65
N GLN A 73 -27.70 28.09 12.11
CA GLN A 73 -26.39 28.62 12.50
C GLN A 73 -25.16 27.69 12.72
N LYS A 74 -24.09 28.00 11.98
CA LYS A 74 -22.70 27.63 12.24
C LYS A 74 -22.21 28.22 13.57
N LYS A 75 -21.37 27.51 14.33
CA LYS A 75 -20.47 28.12 15.33
C LYS A 75 -19.00 27.96 14.92
N LYS A 76 -18.25 29.06 14.96
CA LYS A 76 -16.78 29.09 14.82
C LYS A 76 -16.15 28.91 16.21
N ILE A 77 -15.00 28.23 16.27
CA ILE A 77 -13.96 28.47 17.28
C ILE A 77 -12.63 28.65 16.52
N LYS A 78 -11.72 29.47 17.03
CA LYS A 78 -10.40 29.81 16.44
C LYS A 78 -9.30 29.35 17.40
N LYS A 79 -8.15 28.97 16.83
CA LYS A 79 -6.79 28.93 17.44
C LYS A 79 -6.67 28.02 18.70
N GLU A 80 -5.58 27.30 18.88
CA GLU A 80 -4.24 27.85 19.14
C GLU A 80 -3.09 27.06 18.50
N GLU A 81 -1.94 27.71 18.48
CA GLU A 81 -0.66 27.20 17.99
C GLU A 81 0.24 26.96 19.21
N ASN A 82 0.88 25.80 19.32
CA ASN A 82 1.93 25.59 20.30
C ASN A 82 3.11 24.83 19.68
N LYS A 83 4.25 25.52 19.57
CA LYS A 83 5.56 24.89 19.44
C LYS A 83 5.90 24.24 20.77
N ILE A 84 6.42 23.02 20.74
CA ILE A 84 7.28 22.52 21.83
C ILE A 84 8.58 22.07 21.17
N ILE A 85 9.67 22.68 21.63
CA ILE A 85 11.05 22.26 21.38
C ILE A 85 11.40 21.26 22.48
N ASN A 86 12.21 20.25 22.18
CA ASN A 86 13.04 19.56 23.15
C ASN A 86 14.32 19.12 22.45
N GLU A 87 15.45 19.68 22.88
CA GLU A 87 16.81 19.22 22.61
C GLU A 87 17.31 18.49 23.87
N ASP A 88 18.22 17.52 23.70
CA ASP A 88 19.06 16.92 24.76
C ASP A 88 18.32 16.13 25.88
N LEU A 89 18.88 15.12 26.58
CA LEU A 89 20.12 14.32 26.52
C LEU A 89 19.79 12.93 27.17
N HIS A 90 20.58 11.84 27.24
CA HIS A 90 21.98 11.56 26.91
C HIS A 90 22.21 10.04 26.63
N ASN A 91 23.47 9.69 26.39
CA ASN A 91 24.10 8.38 26.20
C ASN A 91 23.56 7.16 26.98
N VAL A 92 23.45 6.02 26.28
CA VAL A 92 23.88 4.71 26.79
C VAL A 92 24.79 4.07 25.74
N VAL A 93 25.99 3.68 26.13
CA VAL A 93 26.91 2.90 25.28
C VAL A 93 26.63 1.42 25.48
N ILE A 94 26.35 0.69 24.40
CA ILE A 94 26.46 -0.77 24.37
C ILE A 94 27.37 -1.14 23.20
N THR A 95 28.46 -1.84 23.51
CA THR A 95 29.43 -2.36 22.54
C THR A 95 28.81 -3.49 21.72
N GLY A 96 29.12 -3.53 20.43
CA GLY A 96 28.34 -4.29 19.46
C GLY A 96 28.50 -5.82 19.49
N GLU A 97 27.56 -6.48 18.82
CA GLU A 97 27.71 -7.84 18.32
C GLU A 97 27.18 -7.90 16.87
N ASN A 98 27.85 -8.67 16.01
CA ASN A 98 27.73 -8.53 14.55
C ASN A 98 26.57 -9.36 13.96
N ASN A 99 25.38 -8.76 13.84
CA ASN A 99 24.29 -9.34 13.04
C ASN A 99 24.28 -8.78 11.60
N THR A 100 25.10 -9.38 10.75
CA THR A 100 25.14 -9.12 9.31
C THR A 100 23.85 -9.61 8.65
N ILE A 101 22.90 -8.70 8.41
CA ILE A 101 21.66 -9.02 7.68
C ILE A 101 22.00 -9.40 6.24
N LYS A 102 22.07 -10.70 5.97
CA LYS A 102 22.14 -11.24 4.61
C LYS A 102 20.77 -11.06 3.95
N ASN A 103 20.64 -10.02 3.11
CA ASN A 103 19.58 -9.96 2.12
C ASN A 103 19.81 -11.09 1.10
N ASN A 104 19.06 -12.18 1.22
CA ASN A 104 19.12 -13.35 0.33
C ASN A 104 18.52 -13.01 -1.06
N ASN A 105 19.18 -12.12 -1.80
CA ASN A 105 18.88 -11.83 -3.20
C ASN A 105 19.36 -13.00 -4.08
N ILE A 106 18.63 -14.12 -4.03
CA ILE A 106 18.84 -15.31 -4.88
C ILE A 106 18.96 -14.90 -6.37
N PHE A 107 18.18 -13.91 -6.80
CA PHE A 107 18.22 -13.33 -8.15
C PHE A 107 19.56 -12.69 -8.55
N CYS A 108 20.37 -12.22 -7.58
CA CYS A 108 21.69 -11.65 -7.84
C CYS A 108 22.82 -12.70 -7.85
N GLU A 109 22.71 -13.78 -7.09
CA GLU A 109 23.71 -14.86 -7.05
C GLU A 109 23.62 -15.75 -8.30
N VAL A 110 22.40 -16.05 -8.76
CA VAL A 110 22.16 -16.83 -10.00
C VAL A 110 22.74 -16.16 -11.26
N ILE A 111 22.88 -14.83 -11.26
CA ILE A 111 23.50 -14.06 -12.37
C ILE A 111 25.04 -14.11 -12.33
N LYS A 112 25.66 -14.51 -11.21
CA LYS A 112 27.13 -14.59 -11.06
C LYS A 112 27.72 -15.99 -11.26
N GLN A 113 26.92 -17.04 -11.17
CA GLN A 113 27.39 -18.44 -11.23
C GLN A 113 27.59 -18.99 -12.66
N SER A 114 27.84 -18.13 -13.65
CA SER A 114 28.16 -18.54 -15.03
C SER A 114 29.65 -18.72 -15.31
N GLU A 115 30.51 -18.41 -14.33
CA GLU A 115 31.96 -18.58 -14.38
C GLU A 115 32.41 -19.37 -13.14
N ASP A 116 33.42 -20.23 -13.32
CA ASP A 116 34.01 -21.21 -12.39
C ASP A 116 33.11 -22.34 -11.83
N LEU A 117 33.47 -23.59 -12.19
CA LEU A 117 33.01 -24.81 -11.51
C LEU A 117 34.11 -25.37 -10.59
N SER A 118 33.79 -25.68 -9.34
CA SER A 118 34.21 -26.95 -8.71
C SER A 118 33.47 -27.28 -7.40
N ASN A 119 33.13 -28.56 -7.26
CA ASN A 119 32.89 -29.33 -6.04
C ASN A 119 31.77 -28.91 -5.04
N THR A 120 30.69 -29.73 -5.04
CA THR A 120 30.09 -30.45 -3.89
C THR A 120 30.01 -29.77 -2.50
N GLU A 121 28.90 -29.82 -1.74
CA GLU A 121 27.87 -30.88 -1.70
C GLU A 121 26.56 -30.39 -1.02
N SER A 122 25.38 -30.66 -1.60
CA SER A 122 24.06 -30.71 -0.92
C SER A 122 22.93 -30.99 -1.92
N MET A 123 22.39 -32.21 -1.95
CA MET A 123 21.23 -32.55 -2.80
C MET A 123 19.89 -32.30 -2.08
N LYS A 124 19.17 -31.22 -2.46
CA LYS A 124 17.70 -31.12 -2.31
C LYS A 124 17.08 -30.39 -3.50
N ASN A 125 16.31 -31.13 -4.31
CA ASN A 125 15.37 -30.68 -5.36
C ASN A 125 15.84 -29.54 -6.27
N THR A 126 16.77 -29.83 -7.19
CA THR A 126 16.78 -29.17 -8.50
C THR A 126 15.67 -29.74 -9.41
N ASN A 127 15.41 -29.05 -10.53
CA ASN A 127 14.56 -29.49 -11.66
C ASN A 127 13.03 -29.31 -11.53
N ASN A 128 12.58 -28.07 -11.38
CA ASN A 128 11.46 -27.54 -12.17
C ASN A 128 11.59 -26.01 -12.40
N LEU A 129 12.83 -25.56 -12.68
CA LEU A 129 13.11 -24.17 -13.02
C LEU A 129 12.82 -23.89 -14.50
N ILE A 130 11.90 -22.98 -14.76
CA ILE A 130 11.45 -22.55 -16.08
C ILE A 130 11.98 -21.14 -16.41
N THR A 131 12.04 -20.76 -17.69
CA THR A 131 12.49 -19.40 -18.07
C THR A 131 11.36 -18.39 -17.94
N ILE A 132 11.67 -17.13 -17.65
CA ILE A 132 10.65 -16.06 -17.63
C ILE A 132 9.95 -15.94 -19.00
N ALA A 133 10.64 -16.22 -20.12
CA ALA A 133 10.03 -16.31 -21.45
C ALA A 133 8.91 -17.37 -21.53
N SER A 134 9.11 -18.56 -20.94
CA SER A 134 8.08 -19.62 -20.95
C SER A 134 6.83 -19.30 -20.12
N LEU A 135 6.86 -18.26 -19.29
CA LEU A 135 5.66 -17.75 -18.60
C LEU A 135 4.72 -16.94 -19.50
N LEU A 136 5.17 -16.55 -20.71
CA LEU A 136 4.41 -15.69 -21.64
C LEU A 136 3.50 -16.45 -22.61
N ASP A 137 3.39 -17.77 -22.50
CA ASP A 137 2.90 -18.63 -23.58
C ASP A 137 1.36 -18.64 -23.71
N TYR A 138 0.79 -17.52 -24.17
CA TYR A 138 -0.28 -17.40 -25.17
C TYR A 138 -0.64 -15.91 -25.37
N ASP A 139 -0.25 -15.29 -26.48
CA ASP A 139 -1.13 -15.18 -27.66
C ASP A 139 -0.40 -14.62 -28.90
N LYS A 140 -0.97 -14.78 -30.10
CA LYS A 140 -0.32 -14.39 -31.37
C LYS A 140 -0.39 -12.88 -31.64
N VAL A 141 0.55 -12.13 -31.08
CA VAL A 141 0.72 -10.68 -31.33
C VAL A 141 1.30 -10.41 -32.73
N ASN A 142 0.41 -10.34 -33.73
CA ASN A 142 0.75 -9.99 -35.12
C ASN A 142 0.54 -8.47 -35.35
N ILE A 143 1.60 -7.69 -35.60
CA ILE A 143 1.50 -6.21 -35.69
C ILE A 143 2.37 -5.60 -36.79
N GLU A 144 1.77 -4.68 -37.56
CA GLU A 144 2.43 -3.63 -38.32
C GLU A 144 1.85 -2.23 -37.94
N ASN A 145 2.62 -1.13 -37.89
CA ASN A 145 4.08 -1.02 -38.01
C ASN A 145 4.76 -0.27 -36.84
N ASP A 146 5.85 0.48 -37.08
CA ASP A 146 6.72 1.16 -36.11
C ASP A 146 7.42 0.29 -35.05
N ILE A 147 8.75 0.15 -35.17
CA ILE A 147 9.58 -0.70 -34.30
C ILE A 147 9.49 -0.28 -32.82
N ILE A 148 9.63 1.02 -32.52
CA ILE A 148 9.66 1.53 -31.14
C ILE A 148 8.28 1.40 -30.47
N LEU A 149 7.20 1.71 -31.20
CA LEU A 149 5.83 1.56 -30.66
C LEU A 149 5.45 0.08 -30.50
N LYS A 150 5.88 -0.81 -31.40
CA LYS A 150 5.78 -2.27 -31.19
C LYS A 150 6.55 -2.71 -29.96
N GLU A 151 7.80 -2.26 -29.78
CA GLU A 151 8.65 -2.65 -28.65
C GLU A 151 8.05 -2.19 -27.32
N ILE A 152 7.57 -0.94 -27.23
CA ILE A 152 6.88 -0.43 -26.04
C ILE A 152 5.56 -1.18 -25.81
N SER A 153 4.73 -1.37 -26.84
CA SER A 153 3.45 -2.11 -26.72
C SER A 153 3.66 -3.58 -26.31
N ASN A 154 4.72 -4.21 -26.81
CA ASN A 154 5.09 -5.58 -26.44
C ASN A 154 5.59 -5.64 -24.99
N ASN A 155 6.51 -4.74 -24.60
CA ASN A 155 7.02 -4.67 -23.23
C ASN A 155 5.91 -4.33 -22.22
N ALA A 156 4.94 -3.48 -22.58
CA ALA A 156 3.77 -3.20 -21.74
C ALA A 156 2.91 -4.46 -21.51
N LYS A 157 2.67 -5.27 -22.56
CA LYS A 157 1.96 -6.56 -22.45
C LYS A 157 2.75 -7.58 -21.62
N ILE A 158 4.06 -7.69 -21.84
CA ILE A 158 4.97 -8.55 -21.09
C ILE A 158 4.94 -8.18 -19.60
N ILE A 159 5.09 -6.90 -19.26
CA ILE A 159 5.04 -6.41 -17.88
C ILE A 159 3.67 -6.68 -17.26
N SER A 160 2.58 -6.34 -17.95
CA SER A 160 1.21 -6.57 -17.45
C SER A 160 0.95 -8.05 -17.19
N HIS A 161 1.38 -8.94 -18.09
CA HIS A 161 1.26 -10.38 -17.88
C HIS A 161 2.13 -10.89 -16.73
N LEU A 162 3.42 -10.52 -16.67
CA LEU A 162 4.35 -11.04 -15.65
C LEU A 162 4.04 -10.51 -14.23
N PHE A 163 3.70 -9.24 -14.10
CA PHE A 163 3.47 -8.55 -12.82
C PHE A 163 1.99 -8.30 -12.49
N LEU A 164 1.06 -8.83 -13.32
CA LEU A 164 -0.40 -8.75 -13.14
C LEU A 164 -0.95 -7.32 -13.01
N THR A 165 -0.25 -6.32 -13.56
CA THR A 165 -0.53 -4.89 -13.37
C THR A 165 -0.11 -4.05 -14.58
N GLU A 166 -1.02 -3.22 -15.09
CA GLU A 166 -0.70 -2.28 -16.18
C GLU A 166 0.11 -1.09 -15.66
N MET A 167 1.31 -0.87 -16.20
CA MET A 167 2.10 0.33 -15.88
C MET A 167 1.47 1.59 -16.50
N PRO A 168 1.46 2.72 -15.78
CA PRO A 168 1.03 3.99 -16.34
C PRO A 168 2.09 4.55 -17.31
N GLU A 169 1.70 5.54 -18.10
CA GLU A 169 2.55 6.13 -19.15
C GLU A 169 3.88 6.72 -18.61
N ASP A 170 3.90 7.31 -17.41
CA ASP A 170 5.10 7.91 -16.82
C ASP A 170 6.20 6.88 -16.50
N PHE A 171 5.86 5.59 -16.38
CA PHE A 171 6.81 4.50 -16.26
C PHE A 171 7.67 4.36 -17.53
N PHE A 172 7.03 4.30 -18.70
CA PHE A 172 7.72 4.15 -20.00
C PHE A 172 8.48 5.42 -20.38
N GLN A 173 7.89 6.59 -20.08
CA GLN A 173 8.54 7.89 -20.27
C GLN A 173 9.78 8.06 -19.38
N LEU A 174 9.82 7.49 -18.17
CA LEU A 174 11.06 7.49 -17.37
C LEU A 174 12.14 6.58 -17.97
N TYR A 175 11.77 5.42 -18.52
CA TYR A 175 12.73 4.57 -19.23
C TYR A 175 13.32 5.29 -20.45
N GLU A 176 12.48 5.99 -21.23
CA GLU A 176 12.91 6.86 -22.34
C GLU A 176 13.88 7.96 -21.84
N PHE A 177 13.52 8.69 -20.78
CA PHE A 177 14.37 9.71 -20.16
C PHE A 177 15.74 9.15 -19.73
N CYS A 178 15.76 7.94 -19.16
CA CYS A 178 16.99 7.29 -18.73
C CYS A 178 17.83 6.80 -19.91
N LYS A 179 17.20 6.31 -21.00
CA LYS A 179 17.90 5.98 -22.25
C LYS A 179 18.53 7.22 -22.88
N ASN A 180 17.86 8.37 -22.82
CA ASN A 180 18.38 9.67 -23.25
C ASN A 180 19.52 10.23 -22.35
N ILE A 181 19.84 9.57 -21.23
CA ILE A 181 20.98 9.87 -20.35
C ILE A 181 22.11 8.85 -20.55
N CYS A 182 21.78 7.56 -20.63
CA CYS A 182 22.72 6.47 -20.84
C CYS A 182 22.06 5.39 -21.71
N GLU A 183 22.30 5.43 -23.02
CA GLU A 183 21.63 4.53 -23.97
C GLU A 183 21.99 3.05 -23.74
N ASN A 184 23.25 2.77 -23.39
CA ASN A 184 23.77 1.42 -23.20
C ASN A 184 23.38 0.78 -21.85
N ASP A 185 23.02 1.59 -20.85
CA ASP A 185 22.55 1.12 -19.54
C ASP A 185 21.53 2.10 -18.92
N PRO A 186 20.28 2.11 -19.43
CA PRO A 186 19.23 3.01 -18.92
C PRO A 186 18.88 2.73 -17.47
N LEU A 187 18.94 1.46 -17.04
CA LEU A 187 18.54 1.04 -15.69
C LEU A 187 19.46 1.60 -14.60
N ASN A 188 20.73 1.84 -14.93
CA ASN A 188 21.74 2.43 -14.06
C ASN A 188 22.03 3.90 -14.36
N ALA A 189 21.30 4.55 -15.28
CA ALA A 189 21.54 5.94 -15.70
C ALA A 189 21.54 6.95 -14.54
N LEU A 190 20.84 6.63 -13.43
CA LEU A 190 20.71 7.47 -12.24
C LEU A 190 21.64 7.05 -11.08
N ASN A 191 22.53 6.05 -11.24
CA ASN A 191 23.37 5.52 -10.15
C ASN A 191 24.31 6.56 -9.52
N HIS A 192 24.71 7.59 -10.27
CA HIS A 192 25.48 8.74 -9.75
C HIS A 192 24.72 9.53 -8.66
N PHE A 193 23.42 9.33 -8.57
CA PHE A 193 22.51 9.90 -7.56
C PHE A 193 21.95 8.79 -6.65
N HIS A 194 22.63 7.64 -6.62
CA HIS A 194 22.30 6.39 -5.93
C HIS A 194 21.04 5.66 -6.41
N LEU A 195 20.29 6.18 -7.39
CA LEU A 195 19.04 5.54 -7.85
C LEU A 195 19.30 4.51 -8.96
N GLN A 196 18.65 3.35 -8.85
CA GLN A 196 18.61 2.32 -9.90
C GLN A 196 17.15 1.93 -10.21
N LEU A 197 16.80 1.82 -11.49
CA LEU A 197 15.50 1.32 -11.95
C LEU A 197 15.47 -0.20 -11.80
N VAL A 198 14.38 -0.74 -11.23
CA VAL A 198 14.24 -2.14 -10.82
C VAL A 198 12.80 -2.64 -10.95
N GLY A 199 12.54 -3.89 -10.55
CA GLY A 199 11.18 -4.44 -10.49
C GLY A 199 10.64 -4.68 -11.90
N PRO A 200 9.49 -4.10 -12.27
CA PRO A 200 8.99 -4.13 -13.65
C PRO A 200 10.01 -3.63 -14.70
N TYR A 201 10.94 -2.73 -14.35
CA TYR A 201 11.98 -2.28 -15.27
C TYR A 201 13.03 -3.35 -15.61
N ASP A 202 13.19 -4.41 -14.79
CA ASP A 202 14.12 -5.49 -15.13
C ASP A 202 13.70 -6.23 -16.43
N VAL A 203 12.47 -6.08 -16.93
CA VAL A 203 12.06 -6.60 -18.26
C VAL A 203 12.94 -6.04 -19.39
N PHE A 204 13.41 -4.79 -19.27
CA PHE A 204 14.33 -4.18 -20.24
C PHE A 204 15.79 -4.65 -20.09
N LYS A 205 16.11 -5.43 -19.05
CA LYS A 205 17.47 -5.90 -18.78
C LYS A 205 17.83 -7.08 -19.68
N LYS A 206 18.96 -6.98 -20.38
CA LYS A 206 19.51 -8.06 -21.21
C LYS A 206 19.59 -9.36 -20.39
N GLY A 207 18.95 -10.42 -20.90
CA GLY A 207 18.91 -11.74 -20.28
C GLY A 207 17.81 -11.96 -19.24
N PHE A 208 16.99 -10.97 -18.88
CA PHE A 208 15.88 -11.16 -17.92
C PHE A 208 14.91 -12.25 -18.36
N MET A 209 14.48 -12.24 -19.62
CA MET A 209 13.58 -13.27 -20.18
C MET A 209 14.18 -14.69 -20.16
N ASN A 210 15.51 -14.80 -20.10
CA ASN A 210 16.24 -16.07 -20.01
C ASN A 210 16.52 -16.50 -18.57
N ALA A 211 16.25 -15.64 -17.57
CA ALA A 211 16.43 -15.97 -16.16
C ALA A 211 15.50 -17.13 -15.76
N LYS A 212 15.99 -17.98 -14.85
CA LYS A 212 15.30 -19.17 -14.37
C LYS A 212 14.53 -18.87 -13.08
N VAL A 213 13.28 -19.33 -13.03
CA VAL A 213 12.33 -19.11 -11.93
C VAL A 213 11.55 -20.39 -11.64
N GLU A 214 11.08 -20.56 -10.41
CA GLU A 214 10.26 -21.72 -10.00
C GLU A 214 8.83 -21.65 -10.58
N ASN A 215 8.26 -20.44 -10.61
CA ASN A 215 6.90 -20.16 -11.03
C ASN A 215 6.71 -18.64 -11.25
N LYS A 216 5.51 -18.24 -11.67
CA LYS A 216 5.14 -16.83 -11.90
C LYS A 216 5.06 -15.99 -10.62
N GLU A 217 4.71 -16.59 -9.47
CA GLU A 217 4.50 -15.88 -8.21
C GLU A 217 5.79 -15.29 -7.62
N ILE A 218 6.96 -15.83 -7.98
CA ILE A 218 8.25 -15.25 -7.57
C ILE A 218 8.41 -13.82 -8.09
N LEU A 219 7.84 -13.49 -9.26
CA LEU A 219 7.91 -12.16 -9.87
C LEU A 219 7.06 -11.12 -9.10
N LEU A 220 6.01 -11.56 -8.40
CA LEU A 220 5.19 -10.69 -7.53
C LEU A 220 5.92 -10.31 -6.22
N LYS A 221 7.03 -11.01 -5.94
CA LYS A 221 7.96 -10.76 -4.82
C LYS A 221 9.29 -10.14 -5.29
N HIS A 222 9.49 -9.95 -6.60
CA HIS A 222 10.70 -9.36 -7.18
C HIS A 222 10.82 -7.89 -6.77
N TRP A 223 11.92 -7.54 -6.09
CA TRP A 223 12.14 -6.25 -5.39
C TRP A 223 11.06 -5.84 -4.38
N ARG A 224 10.28 -6.79 -3.84
CA ARG A 224 9.36 -6.54 -2.72
C ARG A 224 10.16 -6.52 -1.41
N TYR A 225 10.28 -5.36 -0.78
CA TYR A 225 10.91 -5.20 0.53
C TYR A 225 9.99 -5.72 1.65
N TYR A 226 10.54 -5.92 2.85
CA TYR A 226 9.86 -6.58 3.98
C TYR A 226 8.57 -5.89 4.44
N TYR A 227 8.45 -4.57 4.25
CA TYR A 227 7.29 -3.77 4.64
C TYR A 227 6.37 -3.40 3.46
N ASP A 228 6.60 -3.93 2.26
CA ASP A 228 5.84 -3.57 1.05
C ASP A 228 4.50 -4.34 0.97
N PRO A 229 3.35 -3.70 1.25
CA PRO A 229 2.05 -4.35 1.12
C PRO A 229 1.73 -4.62 -0.36
N PRO A 230 0.77 -5.51 -0.69
CA PRO A 230 0.43 -5.85 -2.08
C PRO A 230 0.15 -4.65 -2.99
N GLU A 231 -0.46 -3.60 -2.43
CA GLU A 231 -0.76 -2.31 -3.07
C GLU A 231 0.48 -1.54 -3.54
N PHE A 232 1.64 -1.78 -2.91
CA PHE A 232 2.91 -1.12 -3.22
C PHE A 232 3.78 -2.01 -4.12
N GLN A 233 4.28 -1.43 -5.20
CA GLN A 233 5.04 -2.09 -6.25
C GLN A 233 6.33 -1.31 -6.55
N THR A 234 7.45 -1.79 -6.02
CA THR A 234 8.77 -1.15 -6.14
C THR A 234 9.25 -1.08 -7.60
N ILE A 235 9.73 0.10 -7.99
CA ILE A 235 10.19 0.45 -9.34
C ILE A 235 11.57 1.13 -9.35
N ILE A 236 11.98 1.77 -8.25
CA ILE A 236 13.30 2.39 -8.10
C ILE A 236 13.82 2.07 -6.70
N LYS A 237 15.10 1.71 -6.57
CA LYS A 237 15.79 1.64 -5.28
C LYS A 237 16.89 2.68 -5.19
N ASP A 238 17.15 3.18 -3.99
CA ASP A 238 18.41 3.85 -3.64
C ASP A 238 19.43 2.76 -3.24
N ASN A 239 20.70 2.94 -3.62
CA ASN A 239 21.80 2.04 -3.33
C ASN A 239 22.41 2.24 -1.92
N ASN A 240 21.84 3.14 -1.09
CA ASN A 240 22.27 3.38 0.29
C ASN A 240 21.74 2.36 1.31
N LYS A 241 22.37 2.33 2.49
CA LYS A 241 22.16 1.31 3.54
C LYS A 241 20.82 1.40 4.28
N ASP A 242 20.06 2.48 4.12
CA ASP A 242 18.75 2.65 4.79
C ASP A 242 17.60 1.92 4.07
N GLY A 243 17.87 1.33 2.90
CA GLY A 243 16.87 0.65 2.09
C GLY A 243 15.80 1.60 1.57
N LEU A 244 16.15 2.87 1.31
CA LEU A 244 15.27 3.80 0.61
C LEU A 244 14.92 3.25 -0.77
N HIS A 245 13.63 3.20 -1.08
CA HIS A 245 13.12 2.78 -2.38
C HIS A 245 11.77 3.45 -2.65
N PHE A 246 11.34 3.40 -3.91
CA PHE A 246 10.13 4.03 -4.42
C PHE A 246 9.27 3.01 -5.17
N GLY A 247 7.97 3.06 -4.90
CA GLY A 247 6.99 2.15 -5.48
C GLY A 247 5.71 2.87 -5.88
N TYR A 248 5.08 2.38 -6.94
CA TYR A 248 3.71 2.75 -7.27
C TYR A 248 2.74 2.20 -6.23
N TRP A 249 1.76 3.00 -5.81
CA TRP A 249 0.67 2.56 -4.94
C TRP A 249 -0.63 2.40 -5.74
N ARG A 250 -1.29 1.25 -5.62
CA ARG A 250 -2.59 0.95 -6.24
C ARG A 250 -3.61 0.56 -5.17
N ASP A 251 -4.69 1.33 -5.04
CA ASP A 251 -5.85 0.95 -4.21
C ASP A 251 -6.68 -0.17 -4.85
N ASP A 252 -6.45 -0.46 -6.13
CA ASP A 252 -7.20 -1.42 -6.94
C ASP A 252 -6.29 -1.90 -8.08
N ILE A 253 -6.13 -3.22 -8.22
CA ILE A 253 -5.26 -3.82 -9.24
C ILE A 253 -5.74 -3.55 -10.68
N SER A 254 -7.05 -3.28 -10.86
CA SER A 254 -7.65 -2.94 -12.16
C SER A 254 -7.43 -1.49 -12.60
N LYS A 255 -6.63 -0.71 -11.86
CA LYS A 255 -6.42 0.72 -12.08
C LYS A 255 -4.94 1.08 -12.12
N HIS A 256 -4.64 2.20 -12.77
CA HIS A 256 -3.34 2.82 -12.68
C HIS A 256 -3.04 3.26 -11.23
N PRO A 257 -1.75 3.47 -10.89
CA PRO A 257 -1.34 3.94 -9.57
C PRO A 257 -1.97 5.30 -9.22
N VAL A 258 -2.25 5.50 -7.94
CA VAL A 258 -2.80 6.77 -7.40
C VAL A 258 -1.73 7.74 -6.90
N PHE A 259 -0.50 7.24 -6.71
CA PHE A 259 0.73 7.98 -6.52
C PHE A 259 1.94 7.04 -6.57
N VAL A 260 3.14 7.64 -6.60
CA VAL A 260 4.38 6.99 -6.17
C VAL A 260 4.65 7.37 -4.71
N ALA A 261 5.09 6.40 -3.91
CA ALA A 261 5.46 6.58 -2.52
C ALA A 261 6.89 6.10 -2.24
N LYS A 262 7.48 6.56 -1.13
CA LYS A 262 8.80 6.15 -0.64
C LYS A 262 8.71 5.43 0.70
N ASN A 263 9.56 4.42 0.91
CA ASN A 263 9.81 3.78 2.21
C ASN A 263 11.32 3.62 2.43
N LYS A 264 11.75 3.52 3.69
CA LYS A 264 13.12 3.17 4.10
C LYS A 264 13.09 1.87 4.87
N ALA A 265 13.27 0.75 4.18
CA ALA A 265 12.96 -0.58 4.69
C ALA A 265 13.81 -0.99 5.92
N ALA A 266 15.02 -0.44 6.07
CA ALA A 266 15.88 -0.69 7.22
C ALA A 266 15.57 0.21 8.43
N ILE A 267 14.59 1.12 8.32
CA ILE A 267 14.22 2.06 9.38
C ILE A 267 12.83 1.74 9.95
N ASN A 268 11.79 1.70 9.12
CA ASN A 268 10.41 1.47 9.58
C ASN A 268 9.44 1.09 8.44
N TYR A 269 8.19 0.80 8.82
CA TYR A 269 7.07 0.46 7.94
C TYR A 269 6.32 1.66 7.34
N ILE A 270 6.81 2.90 7.48
CA ILE A 270 6.09 4.10 7.02
C ILE A 270 6.25 4.27 5.50
N ILE A 271 5.14 4.31 4.78
CA ILE A 271 5.08 4.53 3.33
C ILE A 271 4.53 5.94 3.10
N GLU A 272 5.38 6.82 2.57
CA GLU A 272 5.11 8.25 2.38
C GLU A 272 4.74 8.54 0.92
N PRO A 273 3.50 8.94 0.60
CA PRO A 273 3.11 9.39 -0.74
C PRO A 273 3.87 10.66 -1.14
N VAL A 274 4.52 10.67 -2.30
CA VAL A 274 5.43 11.76 -2.72
C VAL A 274 4.81 12.65 -3.80
N ALA A 275 4.32 12.05 -4.89
CA ALA A 275 3.66 12.73 -6.00
C ALA A 275 2.80 11.73 -6.80
N GLU A 276 1.92 12.21 -7.67
CA GLU A 276 1.02 11.35 -8.46
C GLU A 276 1.77 10.44 -9.45
N ASN A 277 2.95 10.86 -9.91
CA ASN A 277 3.78 10.16 -10.91
C ASN A 277 5.27 10.13 -10.50
N ILE A 278 6.10 9.38 -11.24
CA ILE A 278 7.52 9.25 -10.90
C ILE A 278 8.31 10.55 -11.12
N PHE A 279 7.98 11.35 -12.14
CA PHE A 279 8.72 12.59 -12.41
C PHE A 279 8.57 13.62 -11.29
N GLY A 280 7.36 13.80 -10.75
CA GLY A 280 7.15 14.60 -9.53
C GLY A 280 7.89 14.02 -8.32
N THR A 281 7.99 12.70 -8.22
CA THR A 281 8.73 12.04 -7.13
C THR A 281 10.24 12.26 -7.23
N LEU A 282 10.80 12.18 -8.43
CA LEU A 282 12.20 12.48 -8.71
C LEU A 282 12.50 13.98 -8.54
N ASP A 283 11.56 14.86 -8.85
CA ASP A 283 11.66 16.29 -8.51
C ASP A 283 11.82 16.50 -7.00
N VAL A 284 10.96 15.86 -6.17
CA VAL A 284 11.11 15.89 -4.71
C VAL A 284 12.47 15.35 -4.27
N TYR A 285 12.90 14.20 -4.81
CA TYR A 285 14.17 13.57 -4.45
C TYR A 285 15.37 14.48 -4.76
N PHE A 286 15.41 15.12 -5.93
CA PHE A 286 16.50 16.04 -6.27
C PHE A 286 16.44 17.33 -5.44
N GLU A 287 15.26 17.85 -5.08
CA GLU A 287 15.16 18.95 -4.11
C GLU A 287 15.58 18.57 -2.69
N GLU A 288 15.35 17.32 -2.26
CA GLU A 288 15.85 16.79 -0.98
C GLU A 288 17.38 16.62 -1.01
N LYS A 289 17.94 16.01 -2.07
CA LYS A 289 19.40 15.89 -2.25
C LYS A 289 20.09 17.25 -2.35
N LEU A 290 19.55 18.23 -3.08
CA LEU A 290 20.15 19.57 -3.23
C LEU A 290 20.34 20.31 -1.89
N LYS A 291 19.49 20.04 -0.88
CA LYS A 291 19.61 20.63 0.46
C LYS A 291 20.78 20.03 1.26
N LEU A 292 21.08 18.75 1.02
CA LEU A 292 22.10 17.98 1.74
C LEU A 292 23.46 17.93 1.01
N ALA A 293 23.48 18.22 -0.29
CA ALA A 293 24.63 18.09 -1.16
C ALA A 293 25.75 19.13 -0.93
N THR A 294 27.00 18.67 -1.08
CA THR A 294 28.19 19.53 -1.14
C THR A 294 28.17 20.44 -2.39
N PRO A 295 28.98 21.53 -2.43
CA PRO A 295 29.04 22.41 -3.60
C PRO A 295 29.35 21.69 -4.93
N PHE A 296 30.21 20.67 -4.91
CA PHE A 296 30.58 19.88 -6.10
C PHE A 296 29.45 18.97 -6.58
N GLU A 297 28.66 18.40 -5.67
CA GLU A 297 27.51 17.56 -6.01
C GLU A 297 26.34 18.40 -6.54
N LYS A 298 26.11 19.59 -5.96
CA LYS A 298 25.03 20.50 -6.36
C LYS A 298 25.03 20.81 -7.85
N ILE A 299 26.19 20.94 -8.49
CA ILE A 299 26.29 21.18 -9.94
C ILE A 299 25.68 20.01 -10.72
N ARG A 300 26.12 18.78 -10.42
CA ARG A 300 25.65 17.56 -11.11
C ARG A 300 24.17 17.29 -10.87
N ILE A 301 23.69 17.49 -9.63
CA ILE A 301 22.27 17.33 -9.30
C ILE A 301 21.43 18.38 -10.03
N THR A 302 21.85 19.65 -10.03
CA THR A 302 21.13 20.73 -10.73
C THR A 302 21.01 20.46 -12.22
N MET A 303 22.09 20.02 -12.88
CA MET A 303 22.07 19.68 -14.31
C MET A 303 21.08 18.56 -14.65
N LEU A 304 21.06 17.47 -13.86
CA LEU A 304 20.09 16.38 -14.08
C LEU A 304 18.66 16.82 -13.75
N HIS A 305 18.47 17.57 -12.67
CA HIS A 305 17.16 18.08 -12.25
C HIS A 305 16.55 19.05 -13.28
N GLN A 306 17.40 19.85 -13.95
CA GLN A 306 17.01 20.65 -15.11
C GLN A 306 16.62 19.79 -16.32
N LYS A 307 17.37 18.72 -16.64
CA LYS A 307 16.97 17.77 -17.69
C LYS A 307 15.61 17.14 -17.39
N LEU A 308 15.38 16.68 -16.15
CA LEU A 308 14.11 16.12 -15.69
C LEU A 308 12.96 17.12 -15.88
N LYS A 309 13.16 18.39 -15.47
CA LYS A 309 12.17 19.47 -15.62
C LYS A 309 11.85 19.80 -17.06
N SER A 310 12.86 19.81 -17.94
CA SER A 310 12.67 20.02 -19.39
C SER A 310 11.87 18.89 -20.03
N PHE A 311 12.23 17.63 -19.77
CA PHE A 311 11.54 16.45 -20.31
C PHE A 311 10.10 16.36 -19.80
N ALA A 312 9.86 16.59 -18.51
CA ALA A 312 8.51 16.64 -17.94
C ALA A 312 7.66 17.76 -18.58
N LYS A 313 8.24 18.95 -18.83
CA LYS A 313 7.55 20.04 -19.54
C LYS A 313 7.19 19.68 -20.98
N GLU A 314 8.10 19.03 -21.70
CA GLU A 314 7.91 18.58 -23.09
C GLU A 314 6.78 17.54 -23.18
N LYS A 315 6.84 16.49 -22.35
CA LYS A 315 5.88 15.39 -22.28
C LYS A 315 4.59 15.76 -21.51
N LYS A 316 4.49 17.00 -21.01
CA LYS A 316 3.36 17.58 -20.25
C LYS A 316 3.03 16.87 -18.92
N ILE A 317 4.06 16.30 -18.28
CA ILE A 317 3.97 15.61 -16.99
C ILE A 317 3.96 16.64 -15.85
N THR A 318 3.01 16.52 -14.91
CA THR A 318 2.99 17.38 -13.72
C THR A 318 4.08 17.00 -12.71
N LEU A 319 4.73 18.00 -12.11
CA LEU A 319 5.68 17.83 -11.01
C LEU A 319 5.06 18.19 -9.64
N GLU A 320 3.74 18.34 -9.57
CA GLU A 320 3.05 18.72 -8.34
C GLU A 320 3.07 17.60 -7.29
N LYS A 321 3.48 17.97 -6.07
CA LYS A 321 3.59 17.07 -4.90
C LYS A 321 2.23 16.78 -4.23
N LYS A 322 1.16 17.48 -4.64
CA LYS A 322 -0.18 17.45 -4.03
C LYS A 322 -1.29 17.76 -5.04
N THR A 323 -1.36 16.96 -6.11
CA THR A 323 -2.36 17.12 -7.18
C THR A 323 -3.80 17.00 -6.67
N ALA A 324 -4.77 17.45 -7.47
CA ALA A 324 -6.19 17.29 -7.18
C ALA A 324 -6.58 15.81 -6.97
N ASN A 325 -6.02 14.88 -7.75
CA ASN A 325 -6.33 13.45 -7.64
C ASN A 325 -5.83 12.86 -6.32
N MET A 326 -4.61 13.20 -5.87
CA MET A 326 -4.11 12.80 -4.54
C MET A 326 -5.01 13.34 -3.42
N GLN A 327 -5.47 14.60 -3.52
CA GLN A 327 -6.39 15.20 -2.56
C GLN A 327 -7.79 14.55 -2.59
N ASP A 328 -8.27 14.11 -3.75
CA ASP A 328 -9.54 13.41 -3.88
C ASP A 328 -9.47 11.93 -3.48
N ARG A 329 -8.29 11.31 -3.52
CA ARG A 329 -8.03 10.02 -2.87
C ARG A 329 -8.02 10.17 -1.35
N GLU A 330 -7.33 11.18 -0.81
CA GLU A 330 -7.27 11.45 0.64
C GLU A 330 -8.69 11.54 1.27
N LYS A 331 -9.64 12.21 0.60
CA LYS A 331 -11.06 12.32 1.03
C LYS A 331 -11.84 10.99 1.07
N LYS A 332 -11.27 9.93 0.49
CA LYS A 332 -11.84 8.56 0.38
C LYS A 332 -11.12 7.54 1.28
N ILE A 333 -10.00 7.89 1.91
CA ILE A 333 -9.29 7.01 2.86
C ILE A 333 -10.24 6.70 4.03
N VAL A 334 -10.36 5.42 4.37
CA VAL A 334 -11.17 4.96 5.52
C VAL A 334 -10.33 4.75 6.78
N THR A 335 -9.05 4.38 6.63
CA THR A 335 -8.08 4.34 7.73
C THR A 335 -6.66 4.49 7.20
N ARG A 336 -5.73 4.97 8.02
CA ARG A 336 -4.31 5.09 7.66
C ARG A 336 -3.49 3.81 7.92
N ALA A 337 -4.01 2.88 8.73
CA ALA A 337 -3.27 1.72 9.23
C ALA A 337 -1.88 2.10 9.81
N PHE A 338 -0.96 1.14 9.97
CA PHE A 338 0.38 1.43 10.49
C PHE A 338 1.30 2.08 9.44
N HIS A 339 1.23 1.64 8.18
CA HIS A 339 2.08 2.15 7.09
C HIS A 339 1.74 3.59 6.62
N LYS A 340 0.67 4.20 7.15
CA LYS A 340 0.21 5.59 6.96
C LYS A 340 -0.19 6.03 5.55
N ALA A 341 0.22 5.35 4.47
CA ALA A 341 -0.28 5.59 3.11
C ALA A 341 -1.81 5.47 3.00
N GLY A 342 -2.42 4.63 3.86
CA GLY A 342 -3.87 4.50 4.05
C GLY A 342 -4.60 3.66 3.02
N ILE A 343 -5.79 3.22 3.41
CA ILE A 343 -6.62 2.23 2.72
C ILE A 343 -7.89 2.92 2.20
N VAL A 344 -8.29 2.60 0.97
CA VAL A 344 -9.54 3.07 0.34
C VAL A 344 -10.40 1.86 0.01
N VAL A 345 -11.67 1.88 0.41
CA VAL A 345 -12.66 0.84 0.08
C VAL A 345 -14.02 1.47 -0.29
N PRO A 346 -14.91 0.78 -1.01
CA PRO A 346 -16.29 1.23 -1.23
C PRO A 346 -17.05 1.39 0.09
N TYR A 347 -17.22 2.63 0.55
CA TYR A 347 -17.82 2.95 1.86
C TYR A 347 -18.96 3.98 1.74
N ASN A 348 -20.16 3.57 2.15
CA ASN A 348 -21.36 4.41 2.12
C ASN A 348 -21.55 5.14 3.45
N LYS A 349 -21.17 6.43 3.49
CA LYS A 349 -21.25 7.30 4.68
C LYS A 349 -22.67 7.46 5.25
N LYS A 350 -23.74 7.21 4.47
CA LYS A 350 -25.15 7.28 4.96
C LYS A 350 -25.58 5.99 5.66
N THR A 351 -25.21 4.82 5.13
CA THR A 351 -25.63 3.51 5.67
C THR A 351 -24.59 2.87 6.59
N GLN A 352 -23.38 3.44 6.68
CA GLN A 352 -22.24 2.89 7.42
C GLN A 352 -21.84 1.47 6.96
N LEU A 353 -22.05 1.17 5.68
CA LEU A 353 -21.66 -0.08 5.03
C LEU A 353 -20.34 0.09 4.27
N GLY A 354 -19.44 -0.89 4.40
CA GLY A 354 -18.17 -0.99 3.67
C GLY A 354 -16.91 -0.91 4.54
N TYR A 355 -16.95 -0.16 5.65
CA TYR A 355 -15.85 -0.05 6.60
C TYR A 355 -16.37 0.04 8.04
N ARG A 356 -15.51 -0.31 9.02
CA ARG A 356 -15.70 -0.10 10.46
C ARG A 356 -14.34 -0.01 11.15
N ASP A 357 -14.18 0.93 12.06
CA ASP A 357 -12.98 1.06 12.89
C ASP A 357 -12.72 -0.17 13.77
N LEU A 358 -11.46 -0.36 14.14
CA LEU A 358 -11.09 -1.31 15.18
C LEU A 358 -11.62 -0.84 16.55
N ALA A 359 -11.93 -1.79 17.44
CA ALA A 359 -12.41 -1.49 18.79
C ALA A 359 -11.32 -0.91 19.74
N ILE A 360 -10.10 -0.71 19.23
CA ILE A 360 -8.91 -0.23 19.94
C ILE A 360 -8.09 0.66 19.00
N THR A 361 -7.36 1.63 19.56
CA THR A 361 -6.53 2.58 18.78
C THR A 361 -5.21 1.95 18.31
N ASP A 362 -4.55 2.51 17.28
CA ASP A 362 -3.20 2.12 16.84
C ASP A 362 -2.23 1.93 18.02
N ASN A 363 -2.15 2.94 18.90
CA ASN A 363 -1.27 2.92 20.08
C ASN A 363 -1.63 1.80 21.07
N SER A 364 -2.90 1.39 21.11
CA SER A 364 -3.36 0.26 21.94
C SER A 364 -2.98 -1.09 21.33
N VAL A 365 -3.00 -1.22 19.99
CA VAL A 365 -2.57 -2.43 19.28
C VAL A 365 -1.06 -2.66 19.42
N ILE A 366 -0.27 -1.58 19.39
CA ILE A 366 1.20 -1.61 19.52
C ILE A 366 1.65 -1.83 20.98
N SER A 367 0.72 -1.79 21.96
CA SER A 367 1.04 -2.01 23.37
C SER A 367 1.38 -3.48 23.66
N PRO A 368 2.49 -3.78 24.38
CA PRO A 368 2.87 -5.16 24.72
C PRO A 368 1.80 -6.00 25.43
N ARG A 369 0.81 -5.36 26.08
CA ARG A 369 -0.36 -6.03 26.70
C ARG A 369 -1.26 -6.80 25.73
N TYR A 370 -1.08 -6.63 24.41
CA TYR A 370 -1.83 -7.34 23.37
C TYR A 370 -0.94 -8.13 22.39
N MET A 371 0.33 -8.38 22.75
CA MET A 371 1.27 -9.23 22.00
C MET A 371 1.61 -10.55 22.74
N MET A 372 0.68 -11.03 23.56
CA MET A 372 0.68 -12.37 24.19
C MET A 372 -0.54 -13.16 23.74
#